data_AF-A0A645C8G3-F1
#
_entry.id   AF-A0A645C8G3-F1
#
_cell.length_a   1.000
_cell.length_b   1.000
_cell.length_c   1.000
_cell.angle_alpha   90.00
_cell.angle_beta   90.00
_cell.angle_gamma   90.00
#
_symmetry.space_group_name_H-M   'P 1'
#
loop_
_entity.id
_entity.type
_entity.pdbx_description
1 polymer ?
#
loop_
_entity_poly.entity_id
_entity_poly.type
_entity_poly.pdbx_seq_one_letter_code
_entity_poly.pdbx_strand_id
1 'polypeptide(L)'
;MQVQYIFSSFSSELEVSARYLIAVYLQRSLKERELIYTEWFKKGKFNKEAFFEKYSVDINTVAVTEEFNRHKAWIRVSQLRATPTVLVNGYKLPDNYKIEDLKYFIDLEFEI
;
A
#
# COMPACT_ATOMS: atom_id res chain seq x y z
N MET A 1 1.45 -0.87 -16.98
CA MET A 1 1.72 -1.43 -15.64
C MET A 1 0.80 -0.78 -14.61
N GLN A 2 0.04 -1.57 -13.87
CA GLN A 2 -0.81 -1.09 -12.78
C GLN A 2 -0.15 -1.48 -11.45
N VAL A 3 -0.08 -0.53 -10.50
CA VAL A 3 0.46 -0.79 -9.15
C VAL A 3 -0.68 -0.72 -8.15
N GLN A 4 -0.78 -1.74 -7.31
CA GLN A 4 -1.75 -1.81 -6.21
C GLN A 4 -1.02 -1.89 -4.87
N TYR A 5 -1.51 -1.14 -3.89
CA TYR A 5 -1.01 -1.19 -2.51
C TYR A 5 -2.03 -1.92 -1.63
N ILE A 6 -1.57 -2.94 -0.91
CA ILE A 6 -2.33 -3.56 0.18
C ILE A 6 -1.69 -3.16 1.51
N PHE A 7 -2.40 -2.39 2.32
CA PHE A 7 -1.89 -1.90 3.59
C PHE A 7 -2.20 -2.89 4.72
N SER A 8 -1.14 -3.45 5.29
CA SER A 8 -1.18 -4.32 6.47
C SER A 8 -0.79 -3.56 7.74
N SER A 9 -1.43 -3.90 8.85
CA SER A 9 -1.15 -3.40 10.19
C SER A 9 -0.93 -4.58 11.13
N PHE A 10 0.18 -4.57 11.88
CA PHE A 10 0.56 -5.67 12.77
C PHE A 10 -0.12 -5.59 14.16
N SER A 11 -0.80 -4.49 14.45
CA SER A 11 -1.55 -4.28 15.69
C SER A 11 -2.69 -3.27 15.49
N SER A 12 -3.64 -3.24 16.44
CA SER A 12 -4.80 -2.34 16.43
C SER A 12 -4.38 -0.86 16.38
N GLU A 13 -3.29 -0.49 17.06
CA GLU A 13 -2.82 0.89 17.16
C GLU A 13 -2.29 1.42 15.81
N LEU A 14 -1.93 0.51 14.90
CA LEU A 14 -1.40 0.80 13.57
C LEU A 14 -2.49 0.78 12.49
N GLU A 15 -3.70 0.28 12.79
CA GLU A 15 -4.81 0.27 11.83
C GLU A 15 -5.18 1.68 11.36
N VAL A 16 -5.02 2.69 12.21
CA VAL A 16 -5.27 4.10 11.85
C VAL A 16 -4.38 4.55 10.70
N SER A 17 -3.13 4.09 10.65
CA SER A 17 -2.20 4.40 9.56
C SER A 17 -2.60 3.70 8.26
N ALA A 18 -3.07 2.44 8.34
CA ALA A 18 -3.57 1.73 7.17
C ALA A 18 -4.82 2.41 6.59
N ARG A 19 -5.79 2.76 7.44
CA ARG A 19 -6.99 3.54 7.06
C ARG A 19 -6.64 4.88 6.46
N TYR A 20 -5.67 5.58 7.04
CA TYR A 20 -5.17 6.85 6.52
C TYR A 20 -4.61 6.71 5.10
N LEU A 21 -3.74 5.73 4.84
CA LEU A 21 -3.16 5.52 3.51
C LEU A 21 -4.20 5.11 2.46
N ILE A 22 -5.24 4.38 2.87
CA ILE A 22 -6.42 4.08 2.03
C ILE A 22 -7.20 5.36 1.72
N ALA A 23 -7.44 6.22 2.72
CA ALA A 23 -8.13 7.48 2.51
C ALA A 23 -7.36 8.40 1.55
N VAL A 24 -6.03 8.47 1.67
CA VAL A 24 -5.16 9.16 0.71
C VAL A 24 -5.32 8.56 -0.69
N TYR A 25 -5.39 7.23 -0.82
CA TYR A 25 -5.63 6.59 -2.12
C TYR A 25 -6.96 7.05 -2.73
N LEU A 26 -8.05 7.02 -1.97
CA LEU A 26 -9.39 7.27 -2.48
C LEU A 26 -9.69 8.76 -2.72
N GLN A 27 -9.08 9.67 -1.94
CA GLN A 27 -9.49 11.08 -1.90
C GLN A 27 -8.50 12.04 -2.57
N ARG A 28 -7.28 11.59 -2.85
CA ARG A 28 -6.23 12.45 -3.44
C ARG A 28 -5.95 12.10 -4.89
N SER A 29 -5.52 13.11 -5.65
CA SER A 29 -5.04 12.92 -7.01
C SER A 29 -3.80 12.01 -7.03
N LEU A 30 -3.50 11.41 -8.19
CA LEU A 30 -2.33 10.54 -8.35
C LEU A 30 -1.03 11.24 -7.89
N LYS A 31 -0.82 12.48 -8.32
CA LYS A 31 0.38 13.27 -7.98
C LYS A 31 0.49 13.55 -6.48
N GLU A 32 -0.61 13.92 -5.82
CA GLU A 32 -0.63 14.14 -4.38
C GLU A 32 -0.39 12.83 -3.62
N ARG A 33 -1.01 11.74 -4.06
CA ARG A 33 -0.86 10.41 -3.45
C ARG A 33 0.60 9.95 -3.47
N GLU A 34 1.27 10.07 -4.62
CA GLU A 34 2.69 9.72 -4.76
C GLU A 34 3.58 10.53 -3.82
N LEU A 35 3.34 11.84 -3.72
CA LEU A 35 4.04 12.72 -2.79
C LEU A 35 3.80 12.29 -1.32
N ILE A 36 2.54 12.10 -0.94
CA ILE A 36 2.15 11.77 0.43
C ILE A 36 2.73 10.41 0.83
N TYR A 37 2.65 9.40 -0.04
CA TYR A 37 3.25 8.08 0.22
C TYR A 37 4.76 8.16 0.36
N THR A 38 5.43 8.91 -0.54
CA THR A 38 6.87 9.13 -0.46
C THR A 38 7.26 9.75 0.89
N GLU A 39 6.56 10.80 1.32
CA GLU A 39 6.85 11.43 2.60
C GLU A 39 6.54 10.54 3.79
N TRP A 40 5.41 9.80 3.76
CA TRP A 40 5.00 8.88 4.83
C TRP A 40 6.06 7.82 5.08
N PHE A 41 6.47 7.10 4.03
CA PHE A 41 7.44 6.01 4.16
C PHE A 41 8.87 6.50 4.42
N LYS A 42 9.23 7.70 3.95
CA LYS A 42 10.53 8.33 4.23
C LYS A 42 10.68 8.76 5.69
N LYS A 43 9.67 9.43 6.25
CA LYS A 43 9.73 9.92 7.64
C LYS A 43 8.39 10.14 8.34
N GLY A 44 7.29 10.35 7.60
CA GLY A 44 5.99 10.72 8.18
C GLY A 44 5.46 9.71 9.20
N LYS A 45 5.73 8.41 8.98
CA LYS A 45 5.33 7.32 9.89
C LYS A 45 5.85 7.45 11.33
N PHE A 46 6.89 8.24 11.58
CA PHE A 46 7.47 8.43 12.92
C PHE A 46 6.75 9.50 13.76
N ASN A 47 5.91 10.33 13.14
CA ASN A 47 5.06 11.31 13.83
C ASN A 47 3.73 11.42 13.07
N LYS A 48 2.85 10.44 13.32
CA LYS A 48 1.61 10.28 12.55
C LYS A 48 0.64 11.44 12.78
N GLU A 49 0.62 12.00 13.99
CA GLU A 49 -0.27 13.10 14.37
C GLU A 49 0.01 14.34 13.51
N ALA A 50 1.25 14.82 13.50
CA ALA A 50 1.64 15.97 12.68
C ALA A 50 1.48 15.70 11.18
N PHE A 51 1.68 14.45 10.76
CA PHE A 51 1.52 14.06 9.36
C PHE A 51 0.05 14.08 8.91
N PHE A 52 -0.86 13.59 9.76
CA PHE A 52 -2.29 13.59 9.48
C PHE A 52 -2.87 15.01 9.43
N GLU A 53 -2.36 15.91 10.28
CA GLU A 53 -2.69 17.34 10.23
C GLU A 53 -2.23 17.99 8.92
N LYS A 54 -0.99 17.73 8.49
CA LYS A 54 -0.42 18.27 7.24
C LYS A 54 -1.23 17.87 6.01
N TYR A 55 -1.73 16.64 5.98
CA TYR A 55 -2.42 16.05 4.84
C TYR A 55 -3.76 15.45 5.28
N SER A 56 -4.73 16.33 5.51
CA SER A 56 -6.05 15.94 6.02
C SER A 56 -6.82 15.07 5.02
N VAL A 57 -7.38 13.95 5.48
CA VAL A 57 -8.27 13.07 4.72
C VAL A 57 -9.32 12.51 5.68
N ASP A 58 -10.49 12.14 5.18
CA ASP A 58 -11.54 11.53 5.99
C ASP A 58 -11.37 10.01 6.04
N ILE A 59 -10.86 9.49 7.16
CA ILE A 59 -10.65 8.04 7.36
C ILE A 59 -11.93 7.28 7.75
N ASN A 60 -13.04 7.99 8.00
CA ASN A 60 -14.29 7.43 8.51
C ASN A 60 -15.35 7.22 7.42
N THR A 61 -15.05 7.54 6.16
CA THR A 61 -15.96 7.26 5.05
C THR A 61 -16.26 5.75 4.93
N VAL A 62 -17.45 5.42 4.41
CA VAL A 62 -17.85 4.04 4.13
C VAL A 62 -16.85 3.36 3.19
N ALA A 63 -16.42 4.05 2.14
CA ALA A 63 -15.47 3.53 1.15
C ALA A 63 -14.12 3.15 1.79
N VAL A 64 -13.59 3.96 2.72
CA VAL A 64 -12.35 3.63 3.44
C VAL A 64 -12.54 2.41 4.32
N THR A 65 -13.67 2.32 5.03
CA THR A 65 -13.96 1.18 5.91
C THR A 65 -14.11 -0.12 5.13
N GLU A 66 -14.79 -0.09 3.98
CA GLU A 66 -14.94 -1.25 3.11
C GLU A 66 -13.60 -1.70 2.53
N GLU A 67 -12.80 -0.78 1.99
CA GLU A 67 -11.48 -1.12 1.43
C GLU A 67 -10.53 -1.65 2.51
N PHE A 68 -10.55 -1.06 3.70
CA PHE A 68 -9.77 -1.55 4.84
C PHE A 68 -10.15 -2.99 5.20
N ASN A 69 -11.45 -3.32 5.19
CA ASN A 69 -11.90 -4.69 5.43
C ASN A 69 -11.50 -5.64 4.30
N ARG A 70 -11.51 -5.19 3.03
CA ARG A 70 -10.99 -5.96 1.89
C ARG A 70 -9.51 -6.27 2.05
N HIS A 71 -8.69 -5.29 2.42
CA HIS A 71 -7.27 -5.50 2.71
C HIS A 71 -7.06 -6.54 3.82
N LYS A 72 -7.78 -6.42 4.94
CA LYS A 72 -7.69 -7.41 6.05
C LYS A 72 -8.09 -8.82 5.62
N ALA A 73 -9.18 -8.95 4.86
CA ALA A 73 -9.63 -10.24 4.35
C ALA A 73 -8.58 -10.86 3.42
N TRP A 74 -8.02 -10.08 2.50
CA TRP A 74 -6.98 -10.54 1.59
C TRP A 74 -5.71 -10.98 2.33
N ILE A 75 -5.24 -10.20 3.31
CA ILE A 75 -4.05 -10.55 4.13
C ILE A 75 -4.28 -11.86 4.89
N ARG A 76 -5.48 -12.05 5.46
CA ARG A 76 -5.84 -13.29 6.16
C ARG A 76 -5.81 -14.50 5.22
N VAL A 77 -6.25 -14.35 3.98
CA VAL A 77 -6.27 -15.44 2.99
C VAL A 77 -4.87 -15.71 2.43
N SER A 78 -4.11 -14.66 2.12
CA SER A 78 -2.78 -14.80 1.49
C SER A 78 -1.69 -15.32 2.44
N GLN A 79 -1.90 -15.24 3.76
CA GLN A 79 -0.94 -15.66 4.79
C GLN A 79 0.43 -14.96 4.69
N LEU A 80 0.52 -13.84 3.97
CA LEU A 80 1.73 -13.04 3.86
C LEU A 80 1.97 -12.25 5.16
N ARG A 81 3.10 -12.49 5.80
CA ARG A 81 3.43 -11.92 7.13
C ARG A 81 4.62 -10.96 7.14
N ALA A 82 5.34 -10.82 6.02
CA ALA A 82 6.49 -9.93 5.89
C ALA A 82 6.14 -8.68 5.08
N THR A 83 6.70 -7.53 5.45
CA THR A 83 6.54 -6.28 4.70
C THR A 83 7.91 -5.62 4.46
N PRO A 84 8.17 -5.07 3.26
CA PRO A 84 7.32 -5.17 2.06
C PRO A 84 7.34 -6.60 1.49
N THR A 85 6.20 -7.06 0.98
CA THR A 85 6.12 -8.23 0.07
C THR A 85 5.64 -7.72 -1.27
N VAL A 86 6.42 -7.97 -2.33
CA VAL A 86 6.08 -7.58 -3.69
C VAL A 86 5.51 -8.80 -4.41
N LEU A 87 4.35 -8.62 -5.05
CA LEU A 87 3.75 -9.62 -5.92
C LEU A 87 3.79 -9.13 -7.37
N VAL A 88 4.17 -10.00 -8.30
CA VAL A 88 4.11 -9.77 -9.75
C VAL A 88 3.14 -10.78 -10.33
N ASN A 89 2.04 -10.30 -10.92
CA ASN A 89 0.96 -11.14 -11.44
C ASN A 89 0.46 -12.21 -10.43
N GLY A 90 0.40 -11.85 -9.14
CA GLY A 90 -0.03 -12.74 -8.05
C GLY A 90 1.05 -13.61 -7.43
N TYR A 91 2.25 -13.67 -8.01
CA TYR A 91 3.37 -14.47 -7.50
C TYR A 91 4.33 -13.62 -6.68
N LYS A 92 4.81 -14.14 -5.54
CA LYS A 92 5.82 -13.46 -4.71
C LYS A 92 7.10 -13.25 -5.52
N LEU A 93 7.60 -12.02 -5.56
CA LEU A 93 8.92 -11.73 -6.11
C LEU A 93 9.97 -12.53 -5.32
N PRO A 94 10.76 -13.40 -5.97
CA PRO A 94 11.76 -14.20 -5.26
C PRO A 94 12.86 -13.31 -4.66
N ASP A 95 13.44 -13.75 -3.54
CA ASP A 95 14.34 -12.91 -2.74
C ASP A 95 15.67 -12.57 -3.46
N ASN A 96 16.01 -13.30 -4.53
CA ASN A 96 17.17 -13.00 -5.40
C ASN A 96 16.90 -11.90 -6.43
N TYR A 97 15.67 -11.38 -6.53
CA TYR A 97 15.31 -10.26 -7.39
C TYR A 97 15.00 -9.00 -6.57
N LYS A 98 15.36 -7.85 -7.14
CA LYS A 98 14.96 -6.54 -6.65
C LYS A 98 13.85 -5.96 -7.51
N ILE A 99 13.16 -4.94 -7.00
CA ILE A 99 12.10 -4.24 -7.74
C ILE A 99 12.67 -3.63 -9.03
N GLU A 100 13.92 -3.18 -9.02
CA GLU A 100 14.58 -2.61 -10.20
C GLU A 100 14.77 -3.62 -11.33
N ASP A 101 14.77 -4.92 -11.02
CA ASP A 101 14.88 -5.99 -12.01
C ASP A 101 13.57 -6.19 -12.79
N LEU A 102 12.44 -5.69 -12.27
CA LEU A 102 11.13 -5.79 -12.94
C LEU A 102 11.12 -5.15 -14.32
N LYS A 103 11.96 -4.14 -14.56
CA LYS A 103 12.10 -3.49 -15.87
C LYS A 103 12.51 -4.44 -17.00
N TYR A 104 13.08 -5.60 -16.67
CA TYR A 104 13.45 -6.64 -17.65
C TYR A 104 12.31 -7.63 -17.94
N PHE A 105 11.20 -7.56 -17.18
CA PHE A 105 10.07 -8.48 -17.30
C PHE A 105 8.79 -7.82 -17.85
N ILE A 106 8.75 -6.49 -17.95
CA ILE A 106 7.53 -5.74 -18.36
C ILE A 106 7.16 -5.91 -19.84
N ASP A 107 8.11 -6.31 -20.69
CA ASP A 107 7.92 -6.45 -22.14
C ASP A 107 7.99 -7.92 -22.62
N LEU A 108 7.95 -8.89 -21.69
CA LEU A 108 7.97 -10.31 -22.05
C LEU A 108 6.59 -10.73 -22.54
N GLU A 109 6.45 -10.88 -23.86
CA GLU A 109 5.37 -11.68 -24.45
C GLU A 109 5.69 -13.15 -24.21
N PHE A 110 4.87 -13.82 -23.38
CA PHE A 110 4.91 -15.27 -23.28
C PHE A 110 4.15 -15.83 -24.49
N GLU A 111 4.86 -16.45 -25.43
CA GLU A 111 4.22 -17.35 -26.39
C GLU A 111 3.60 -18.51 -25.59
N ILE A 112 2.28 -18.63 -25.63
CA ILE A 112 1.51 -19.77 -25.10
C ILE A 112 1.28 -20.76 -26.23
#